data_AF-A0A1F5ACQ7-F1
#
_entry.id   AF-A0A1F5ACQ7-F1
#
_cell.length_a   1.000
_cell.length_b   1.000
_cell.length_c   1.000
_cell.angle_alpha   90.00
_cell.angle_beta   90.00
_cell.angle_gamma   90.00
#
_symmetry.space_group_name_H-M   'P 1'
#
loop_
_entity.id
_entity.type
_entity.pdbx_description
1 polymer ?
#
loop_
_entity_poly.entity_id
_entity_poly.type
_entity_poly.pdbx_seq_one_letter_code
_entity_poly.pdbx_strand_id
1 'polypeptide(L)'
;MFIWVFHRVTGLLLIGLLAVKFLTSFFLMTKAQKPDWALLLHTNPLTDTFLIVAGVYHAFYGLRTIVIDLGVRKEKALFWIFTSLGTLVTAALLVIYYTRDY
;
A
#
# COMPACT_ATOMS: atom_id res chain seq x y z
N MET A 1 7.20 19.69 -1.59
CA MET A 1 5.71 19.74 -1.69
C MET A 1 5.12 18.41 -2.14
N PHE A 2 5.52 17.84 -3.29
CA PHE A 2 4.94 16.58 -3.81
C PHE A 2 4.92 15.41 -2.81
N ILE A 3 6.06 15.07 -2.20
CA ILE A 3 6.17 13.92 -1.26
C ILE A 3 5.16 14.03 -0.11
N TRP A 4 4.98 15.25 0.41
CA TRP A 4 4.03 15.51 1.49
C TRP A 4 2.59 15.29 1.03
N VAL A 5 2.18 15.84 -0.12
CA VAL A 5 0.85 15.62 -0.69
C VAL A 5 0.62 14.13 -0.93
N PHE A 6 1.58 13.49 -1.58
CA PHE A 6 1.52 12.07 -1.92
C PHE A 6 1.33 11.21 -0.68
N HIS A 7 2.12 11.42 0.38
CA HIS A 7 2.01 10.67 1.63
C HIS A 7 0.65 10.83 2.32
N ARG A 8 0.04 12.04 2.24
CA ARG A 8 -1.31 12.29 2.78
C ARG A 8 -2.39 11.57 1.96
N VAL A 9 -2.33 11.69 0.64
CA VAL A 9 -3.27 11.03 -0.27
C VAL A 9 -3.21 9.52 -0.12
N THR A 10 -2.01 8.93 -0.07
CA THR A 10 -1.89 7.49 0.17
C THR A 10 -2.38 7.07 1.55
N GLY A 11 -2.20 7.90 2.59
CA GLY A 11 -2.78 7.65 3.90
C GLY A 11 -4.31 7.58 3.87
N LEU A 12 -4.97 8.51 3.18
CA LEU A 12 -6.42 8.51 3.00
C LEU A 12 -6.90 7.29 2.19
N LEU A 13 -6.19 6.94 1.12
CA LEU A 13 -6.49 5.74 0.34
C LEU A 13 -6.39 4.48 1.21
N LEU A 14 -5.33 4.35 2.01
CA LEU A 14 -5.13 3.20 2.90
C LEU A 14 -6.27 3.05 3.91
N ILE A 15 -6.76 4.14 4.50
CA ILE A 15 -7.90 4.11 5.42
C ILE A 15 -9.11 3.46 4.75
N GLY A 16 -9.48 3.93 3.55
CA GLY A 16 -10.65 3.40 2.83
C GLY A 16 -10.45 1.96 2.34
N LEU A 17 -9.32 1.68 1.69
CA LEU A 17 -9.06 0.38 1.06
C LEU A 17 -8.87 -0.72 2.11
N LEU A 18 -8.17 -0.44 3.22
CA LEU A 18 -8.03 -1.41 4.31
C LEU A 18 -9.35 -1.64 5.04
N ALA A 19 -10.18 -0.61 5.23
CA ALA A 19 -11.51 -0.80 5.81
C ALA A 19 -12.35 -1.78 4.98
N VAL A 20 -12.31 -1.67 3.65
CA VAL A 20 -12.96 -2.64 2.75
C VAL A 20 -12.39 -4.05 2.92
N LYS A 21 -11.06 -4.20 2.99
CA LYS A 21 -10.42 -5.51 3.18
C LYS A 21 -10.75 -6.13 4.53
N PHE A 22 -10.73 -5.37 5.61
CA PHE A 22 -11.10 -5.84 6.94
C PHE A 22 -12.58 -6.24 6.99
N LEU A 23 -13.47 -5.38 6.51
CA LEU A 23 -14.91 -5.68 6.48
C LEU A 23 -15.19 -6.98 5.71
N THR A 24 -14.67 -7.10 4.49
CA THR A 24 -14.89 -8.28 3.65
C THR A 24 -14.27 -9.54 4.26
N SER A 25 -13.12 -9.42 4.93
CA SER A 25 -12.45 -10.57 5.57
C SER A 25 -13.33 -11.27 6.62
N PHE A 26 -14.15 -10.53 7.38
CA PHE A 26 -15.07 -11.12 8.35
C PHE A 26 -16.08 -12.08 7.73
N PHE A 27 -16.52 -11.82 6.49
CA PHE A 27 -17.45 -12.69 5.77
C PHE A 27 -16.75 -13.89 5.14
N LEU A 28 -15.47 -13.75 4.76
CA LEU A 28 -14.69 -14.80 4.12
C LEU A 28 -14.09 -15.82 5.10
N MET A 29 -14.00 -15.48 6.39
CA MET A 29 -13.50 -16.36 7.46
C MET A 29 -14.58 -17.32 8.02
N THR A 30 -15.75 -17.41 7.40
CA THR A 30 -16.84 -18.29 7.84
C THR A 30 -16.80 -19.64 7.13
N LYS A 31 -17.34 -20.69 7.79
CA LYS A 31 -17.53 -22.03 7.16
C LYS A 31 -18.72 -22.08 6.21
N ALA A 32 -19.58 -21.07 6.25
CA ALA A 32 -20.76 -20.97 5.40
C ALA A 32 -20.39 -20.56 3.97
N GLN A 33 -21.38 -20.58 3.08
CA GLN A 33 -21.22 -20.02 1.74
C GLN A 33 -20.85 -18.54 1.86
N LYS A 34 -19.80 -18.14 1.13
CA LYS A 34 -19.27 -16.77 1.14
C LYS A 34 -20.17 -15.88 0.28
N PRO A 35 -20.55 -14.68 0.74
CA PRO A 35 -21.33 -13.76 -0.09
C PRO A 35 -20.53 -13.31 -1.32
N ASP A 36 -21.15 -13.33 -2.49
CA ASP A 36 -20.50 -12.98 -3.76
C ASP A 36 -19.93 -11.55 -3.75
N TRP A 37 -20.67 -10.61 -3.16
CA TRP A 37 -20.22 -9.21 -3.05
C TRP A 37 -18.95 -9.08 -2.20
N ALA A 38 -18.82 -9.88 -1.14
CA ALA A 38 -17.66 -9.82 -0.25
C ALA A 38 -16.45 -10.43 -0.95
N LEU A 39 -16.65 -11.55 -1.66
CA LEU A 39 -15.61 -12.16 -2.47
C LEU A 39 -15.13 -11.20 -3.56
N LEU A 40 -16.05 -10.62 -4.33
CA LEU A 40 -15.73 -9.70 -5.43
C LEU A 40 -14.94 -8.48 -4.97
N LEU A 41 -15.33 -7.84 -3.86
CA LEU A 41 -14.60 -6.69 -3.32
C LEU A 41 -13.26 -7.10 -2.72
N HIS A 42 -13.17 -8.26 -2.07
CA HIS A 42 -11.95 -8.73 -1.44
C HIS A 42 -10.90 -9.22 -2.43
N THR A 43 -11.30 -9.78 -3.57
CA THR A 43 -10.37 -10.30 -4.59
C THR A 43 -10.17 -9.35 -5.76
N ASN A 44 -10.71 -8.12 -5.68
CA ASN A 44 -10.59 -7.14 -6.74
C ASN A 44 -9.11 -6.74 -6.98
N PRO A 45 -8.55 -6.98 -8.19
CA PRO A 45 -7.13 -6.74 -8.46
C PRO A 45 -6.76 -5.26 -8.54
N LEU A 46 -7.71 -4.38 -8.87
CA LEU A 46 -7.51 -2.94 -8.84
C LEU A 46 -7.32 -2.45 -7.40
N THR A 47 -8.18 -2.91 -6.49
CA THR A 47 -8.07 -2.60 -5.05
C THR A 47 -6.74 -3.08 -4.48
N ASP A 48 -6.32 -4.30 -4.81
CA ASP A 48 -5.03 -4.85 -4.34
C ASP A 48 -3.83 -4.09 -4.90
N THR A 49 -3.87 -3.72 -6.18
CA THR A 49 -2.82 -2.90 -6.80
C THR A 49 -2.69 -1.55 -6.10
N PHE A 50 -3.81 -0.87 -5.85
CA PHE A 50 -3.79 0.39 -5.10
C PHE A 50 -3.28 0.22 -3.68
N LEU A 51 -3.64 -0.87 -2.99
CA LEU A 51 -3.13 -1.18 -1.66
C LEU A 51 -1.61 -1.40 -1.65
N ILE A 52 -1.08 -2.14 -2.63
CA ILE A 52 0.36 -2.39 -2.77
C ILE A 52 1.08 -1.05 -2.98
N VAL A 53 0.66 -0.27 -3.98
CA VAL A 53 1.29 1.02 -4.31
C VAL A 53 1.17 2.01 -3.15
N ALA A 54 -0.04 2.22 -2.63
CA ALA A 54 -0.27 3.17 -1.55
C ALA A 54 0.45 2.74 -0.27
N GLY A 55 0.41 1.45 0.09
CA GLY A 55 1.04 0.91 1.29
C GLY A 55 2.55 1.07 1.28
N VAL A 56 3.19 0.64 0.20
CA VAL A 56 4.66 0.72 0.06
C VAL A 56 5.12 2.17 0.10
N TYR A 57 4.60 3.04 -0.76
CA TYR A 57 5.07 4.43 -0.78
C TYR A 57 4.69 5.22 0.47
N HIS A 58 3.54 4.95 1.10
CA HIS A 58 3.18 5.57 2.37
C HIS A 58 4.22 5.22 3.45
N ALA A 59 4.59 3.93 3.56
CA ALA A 59 5.58 3.47 4.51
C ALA A 59 6.97 4.10 4.24
N PHE A 60 7.48 4.03 3.01
CA PHE A 60 8.81 4.57 2.69
C PHE A 60 8.87 6.11 2.86
N TYR A 61 7.84 6.86 2.47
CA TYR A 61 7.84 8.32 2.71
C TYR A 61 7.60 8.70 4.18
N GLY A 62 6.89 7.87 4.94
CA GLY A 62 6.79 8.00 6.39
C GLY A 62 8.16 7.80 7.06
N LEU A 63 8.87 6.72 6.71
CA LEU A 63 10.23 6.45 7.19
C LEU A 63 11.22 7.56 6.79
N ARG A 64 11.13 8.10 5.57
CA ARG A 64 11.92 9.27 5.17
C ARG A 64 11.71 10.44 6.11
N THR A 65 10.45 10.72 6.46
CA THR A 65 10.09 11.82 7.38
C THR A 65 10.71 11.58 8.76
N ILE A 66 10.55 10.38 9.31
CA ILE A 66 11.17 9.99 10.58
C ILE A 66 12.69 10.20 10.56
N VAL A 67 13.38 9.78 9.50
CA VAL A 67 14.84 9.94 9.36
C VAL A 67 15.25 11.42 9.31
N ILE A 68 14.47 12.27 8.67
CA ILE A 68 14.71 13.72 8.64
C ILE A 68 14.49 14.33 10.03
N ASP A 69 13.43 13.93 10.72
CA ASP A 69 13.09 14.41 12.07
C ASP A 69 14.16 14.00 13.10
N LEU A 70 14.83 12.86 12.88
CA LEU A 70 16.00 12.42 13.64
C LEU A 70 17.30 13.19 13.32
N GLY A 71 17.25 14.17 12.41
CA GLY A 71 18.33 15.14 12.17
C GLY A 71 19.14 14.92 10.90
N VAL A 72 18.80 13.95 10.04
CA VAL A 72 19.51 13.74 8.77
C VAL A 72 19.13 14.83 7.76
N ARG A 73 20.08 15.73 7.44
CA ARG A 73 19.86 16.88 6.54
C ARG A 73 20.13 16.61 5.05
N LYS A 74 20.10 15.36 4.60
CA LYS A 74 20.39 14.96 3.20
C LYS A 74 19.11 14.75 2.38
N GLU A 75 18.22 15.74 2.35
CA GLU A 75 16.87 15.61 1.81
C GLU A 75 16.78 15.06 0.37
N LYS A 76 17.66 15.53 -0.53
CA LYS A 76 17.70 15.08 -1.92
C LYS A 76 18.16 13.63 -2.04
N ALA A 77 19.15 13.22 -1.26
CA ALA A 77 19.62 11.84 -1.23
C ALA A 77 18.54 10.92 -0.64
N LEU A 78 17.94 11.31 0.48
CA LEU A 78 16.84 10.58 1.09
C LEU A 78 15.64 10.46 0.14
N PHE A 79 15.31 11.52 -0.61
CA PHE A 79 14.27 11.43 -1.64
C PHE A 79 14.56 10.31 -2.64
N TRP A 80 15.75 10.30 -3.25
CA TRP A 80 16.09 9.28 -4.25
C TRP A 80 16.16 7.88 -3.64
N ILE A 81 16.77 7.72 -2.46
CA ILE A 81 16.86 6.42 -1.79
C ILE A 81 15.47 5.84 -1.52
N PHE A 82 14.60 6.58 -0.84
CA PHE A 82 13.28 6.09 -0.46
C PHE A 82 12.34 5.92 -1.66
N THR A 83 12.47 6.77 -2.70
CA THR A 83 11.70 6.63 -3.95
C THR A 83 12.15 5.39 -4.73
N SER A 84 13.45 5.17 -4.88
CA SER A 84 13.99 3.99 -5.58
C SER A 84 13.62 2.71 -4.85
N LEU A 85 13.79 2.65 -3.53
CA LEU A 85 13.37 1.49 -2.72
C LEU A 85 11.87 1.25 -2.81
N GLY A 86 11.04 2.28 -2.67
CA GLY A 86 9.59 2.16 -2.82
C GLY A 86 9.19 1.65 -4.21
N THR A 87 9.84 2.13 -5.26
CA THR A 87 9.59 1.69 -6.64
C THR A 87 9.97 0.22 -6.84
N LEU A 88 11.17 -0.18 -6.36
CA LEU A 88 11.64 -1.57 -6.47
C LEU A 88 10.74 -2.54 -5.72
N VAL A 89 10.36 -2.21 -4.48
CA VAL A 89 9.48 -3.05 -3.66
C VAL A 89 8.08 -3.12 -4.27
N THR A 90 7.54 -1.99 -4.74
CA THR A 90 6.24 -1.97 -5.43
C THR A 90 6.27 -2.86 -6.68
N ALA A 91 7.28 -2.70 -7.53
CA ALA A 91 7.43 -3.50 -8.74
C ALA A 91 7.55 -5.00 -8.43
N ALA A 92 8.39 -5.37 -7.45
CA ALA A 92 8.54 -6.76 -7.03
C ALA A 92 7.22 -7.35 -6.51
N LEU A 93 6.49 -6.61 -5.66
CA LEU A 93 5.20 -7.05 -5.13
C LEU A 93 4.12 -7.16 -6.21
N LEU A 94 4.09 -6.24 -7.18
CA LEU A 94 3.15 -6.32 -8.30
C LEU A 94 3.48 -7.49 -9.23
N VAL A 95 4.77 -7.75 -9.51
CA VAL A 95 5.18 -8.94 -10.25
C VAL A 95 4.69 -10.19 -9.52
N ILE A 96 5.01 -10.34 -8.23
CA ILE A 96 4.54 -11.46 -7.42
C ILE A 96 3.00 -11.56 -7.44
N TYR A 97 2.30 -10.43 -7.32
CA TYR A 97 0.83 -10.39 -7.31
C TYR A 97 0.22 -10.88 -8.63
N TYR A 98 0.82 -10.53 -9.78
CA TYR A 98 0.27 -10.87 -11.09
C TYR A 98 0.82 -12.17 -11.68
N THR A 99 1.95 -12.68 -11.18
CA THR A 99 2.56 -13.95 -11.63
C THR A 99 2.36 -15.09 -10.65
N ARG A 100 1.70 -14.87 -9.52
CA ARG A 100 1.36 -15.93 -8.57
C ARG A 100 0.50 -17.00 -9.24
N ASP A 101 0.87 -18.26 -9.03
CA ASP A 101 0.14 -19.43 -9.50
C ASP A 101 -0.42 -20.15 -8.28
N TYR A 102 -1.65 -19.78 -7.90
CA TYR A 102 -2.46 -20.45 -6.88
C TYR A 102 -3.95 -20.25 -7.16
#